data_AF-A0A954XJJ3-F1
#
_entry.id   AF-A0A954XJJ3-F1
#
_cell.length_a   1.000
_cell.length_b   1.000
_cell.length_c   1.000
_cell.angle_alpha   90.00
_cell.angle_beta   90.00
_cell.angle_gamma   90.00
#
_symmetry.space_group_name_H-M   'P 1'
#
loop_
_entity.id
_entity.type
_entity.pdbx_description
1 polymer ?
#
loop_
_entity_poly.entity_id
_entity_poly.type
_entity_poly.pdbx_seq_one_letter_code
_entity_poly.pdbx_strand_id
1 'polypeptide(L)'
;EGGEATTFNGTIPQALMMFNGDLIKKATALDSGSFLSRVANSKMSPKQKIDYLFKAGLSRSPTSREVDIANKLLMARTADSKGNVAAATTAALQDIWWAVLNSNEFIMNH
;
A
#
# COMPACT_ATOMS: atom_id res chain seq x y z
N GLU A 1 -13.41 -39.57 2.68
CA GLU A 1 -14.09 -38.40 2.10
C GLU A 1 -13.09 -37.27 1.96
N GLY A 2 -12.96 -36.78 0.73
CA GLY A 2 -11.94 -35.82 0.31
C GLY A 2 -12.23 -34.44 0.87
N GLY A 3 -11.15 -33.77 1.25
CA GLY A 3 -11.17 -32.35 1.52
C GLY A 3 -11.39 -31.58 0.23
N GLU A 4 -12.07 -30.45 0.34
CA GLU A 4 -11.90 -29.33 -0.58
C GLU A 4 -12.31 -28.07 0.17
N ALA A 5 -11.30 -27.24 0.41
CA ALA A 5 -11.41 -25.92 0.98
C ALA A 5 -12.49 -25.16 0.21
N THR A 6 -13.42 -24.56 0.95
CA THR A 6 -14.43 -23.68 0.39
C THR A 6 -13.74 -22.52 -0.31
N THR A 7 -13.68 -22.67 -1.64
CA THR A 7 -13.16 -21.76 -2.64
C THR A 7 -13.66 -20.35 -2.36
N PHE A 8 -12.69 -19.47 -2.15
CA PHE A 8 -12.82 -18.02 -2.05
C PHE A 8 -13.51 -17.46 -3.29
N ASN A 9 -14.84 -17.42 -3.27
CA ASN A 9 -15.68 -16.92 -4.36
C ASN A 9 -16.11 -15.47 -4.09
N GLY A 10 -15.13 -14.61 -3.78
CA GLY A 10 -15.34 -13.16 -3.72
C GLY A 10 -15.62 -12.64 -5.12
N THR A 11 -16.86 -12.30 -5.40
CA THR A 11 -17.28 -11.84 -6.73
C THR A 11 -16.42 -10.66 -7.19
N ILE A 12 -16.02 -10.63 -8.47
CA ILE A 12 -15.29 -9.50 -9.10
C ILE A 12 -15.83 -8.11 -8.69
N PRO A 13 -17.16 -7.89 -8.53
CA PRO A 13 -17.68 -6.64 -7.97
C PRO A 13 -17.31 -6.34 -6.51
N GLN A 14 -17.19 -7.32 -5.61
CA GLN A 14 -16.69 -7.10 -4.24
C GLN A 14 -15.22 -6.68 -4.22
N ALA A 15 -14.39 -7.31 -5.06
CA ALA A 15 -13.03 -6.88 -5.26
C ALA A 15 -13.00 -5.43 -5.83
N LEU A 16 -13.84 -5.11 -6.83
CA LEU A 16 -13.93 -3.77 -7.40
C LEU A 16 -14.39 -2.69 -6.40
N MET A 17 -15.35 -3.02 -5.52
CA MET A 17 -15.80 -2.14 -4.43
C MET A 17 -14.72 -1.95 -3.38
N MET A 18 -13.84 -2.92 -3.18
CA MET A 18 -12.66 -2.76 -2.34
C MET A 18 -11.63 -1.86 -3.04
N PHE A 19 -11.31 -2.13 -4.31
CA PHE A 19 -10.32 -1.39 -5.12
C PHE A 19 -10.63 0.10 -5.33
N ASN A 20 -11.91 0.47 -5.47
CA ASN A 20 -12.36 1.84 -5.73
C ASN A 20 -13.28 2.43 -4.65
N GLY A 21 -13.51 1.68 -3.58
CA GLY A 21 -14.39 2.08 -2.50
C GLY A 21 -13.85 3.28 -1.74
N ASP A 22 -14.78 4.02 -1.15
CA ASP A 22 -14.44 5.20 -0.34
C ASP A 22 -13.47 4.88 0.80
N LEU A 23 -13.42 3.62 1.27
CA LEU A 23 -12.47 3.16 2.28
C LEU A 23 -11.03 3.22 1.78
N ILE A 24 -10.72 2.68 0.61
CA ILE A 24 -9.36 2.73 0.05
C ILE A 24 -8.98 4.16 -0.32
N LYS A 25 -9.91 4.95 -0.87
CA LYS A 25 -9.70 6.38 -1.14
C LYS A 25 -9.38 7.16 0.14
N LYS A 26 -10.10 6.92 1.23
CA LYS A 26 -9.83 7.54 2.54
C LYS A 26 -8.50 7.05 3.14
N ALA A 27 -8.19 5.77 3.01
CA ALA A 27 -6.96 5.19 3.55
C ALA A 27 -5.70 5.68 2.83
N THR A 28 -5.80 6.00 1.54
CA THR A 28 -4.71 6.58 0.74
C THR A 28 -4.76 8.11 0.64
N ALA A 29 -5.76 8.75 1.27
CA ALA A 29 -5.87 10.20 1.28
C ALA A 29 -4.71 10.84 2.05
N LEU A 30 -4.27 12.00 1.57
CA LEU A 30 -3.21 12.81 2.17
C LEU A 30 -3.76 13.97 3.02
N ASP A 31 -5.03 13.89 3.40
CA ASP A 31 -5.67 14.89 4.25
C ASP A 31 -4.85 15.11 5.53
N SER A 32 -4.88 16.35 6.03
CA SER A 32 -4.14 16.71 7.25
C SER A 32 -4.55 15.79 8.40
N GLY A 33 -3.58 15.11 9.00
CA GLY A 33 -3.81 14.16 10.08
C GLY A 33 -4.16 12.74 9.64
N SER A 34 -4.29 12.44 8.34
CA SER A 34 -4.47 11.06 7.87
C SER A 34 -3.26 10.18 8.22
N PHE A 35 -3.46 8.87 8.31
CA PHE A 35 -2.37 7.92 8.58
C PHE A 35 -1.22 8.10 7.60
N LEU A 36 -1.54 8.11 6.30
CA LEU A 36 -0.53 8.20 5.26
C LEU A 36 0.16 9.57 5.22
N SER A 37 -0.58 10.66 5.49
CA SER A 37 -0.01 12.00 5.62
C SER A 37 1.02 12.07 6.76
N ARG A 38 0.74 11.44 7.90
CA ARG A 38 1.71 11.35 9.02
C ARG A 38 2.96 10.57 8.65
N VAL A 39 2.80 9.44 7.94
CA VAL A 39 3.94 8.63 7.50
C VAL A 39 4.79 9.40 6.48
N ALA A 40 4.15 10.03 5.50
CA ALA A 40 4.83 10.81 4.47
C ALA A 40 5.62 11.99 5.04
N ASN A 41 5.04 12.71 6.03
CA ASN A 41 5.68 13.86 6.69
C ASN A 41 6.64 13.49 7.83
N SER A 42 6.74 12.20 8.20
CA SER A 42 7.68 11.77 9.24
C SER A 42 9.14 11.91 8.79
N LYS A 43 10.04 12.04 9.78
CA LYS A 43 11.51 12.08 9.60
C LYS A 43 12.12 10.71 9.23
N MET A 44 11.29 9.68 9.03
CA MET A 44 11.75 8.35 8.67
C MET A 44 12.42 8.35 7.28
N SER A 45 13.42 7.50 7.09
CA SER A 45 13.96 7.23 5.76
C SER A 45 12.90 6.55 4.86
N PRO A 46 13.01 6.63 3.52
CA PRO A 46 12.08 5.97 2.61
C PRO A 46 11.90 4.48 2.92
N LYS A 47 13.01 3.78 3.23
CA LYS A 47 13.00 2.37 3.64
C LYS A 47 12.18 2.13 4.92
N GLN A 48 12.35 2.99 5.93
CA GLN A 48 11.59 2.90 7.18
C GLN A 48 10.11 3.19 6.97
N LYS A 49 9.75 4.12 6.08
CA LYS A 49 8.35 4.40 5.73
C LYS A 49 7.71 3.16 5.08
N ILE A 50 8.41 2.51 4.14
CA ILE A 50 7.94 1.27 3.51
C ILE A 50 7.75 0.18 4.58
N ASP A 51 8.76 -0.07 5.41
CA ASP A 51 8.68 -1.06 6.49
C ASP A 51 7.50 -0.80 7.44
N TYR A 52 7.27 0.47 7.78
CA TYR A 52 6.15 0.87 8.63
C TYR A 52 4.78 0.62 7.98
N LEU A 53 4.63 0.90 6.67
CA LEU A 53 3.39 0.60 5.95
C LEU A 53 3.10 -0.91 5.93
N PHE A 54 4.11 -1.74 5.67
CA PHE A 54 3.94 -3.20 5.68
C PHE A 54 3.59 -3.73 7.06
N LYS A 55 4.21 -3.21 8.12
CA LYS A 55 3.86 -3.57 9.51
C LYS A 55 2.44 -3.12 9.86
N ALA A 56 2.03 -1.95 9.43
CA ALA A 56 0.69 -1.43 9.70
C ALA A 56 -0.41 -2.19 8.95
N GLY A 57 -0.15 -2.65 7.72
CA GLY A 57 -1.14 -3.39 6.92
C GLY A 57 -1.11 -4.90 7.13
N LEU A 58 0.07 -5.50 7.21
CA LEU A 58 0.27 -6.96 7.17
C LEU A 58 0.85 -7.52 8.48
N SER A 59 1.10 -6.69 9.49
CA SER A 59 1.70 -7.10 10.77
C SER A 59 3.07 -7.80 10.65
N ARG A 60 3.79 -7.60 9.54
CA ARG A 60 5.14 -8.14 9.30
C ARG A 60 6.02 -7.14 8.56
N SER A 61 7.33 -7.37 8.57
CA SER A 61 8.27 -6.63 7.73
C SER A 61 8.13 -7.06 6.25
N PRO A 62 8.43 -6.16 5.29
CA PRO A 62 8.46 -6.51 3.88
C PRO A 62 9.60 -7.48 3.58
N THR A 63 9.37 -8.38 2.63
CA THR A 63 10.39 -9.24 2.04
C THR A 63 11.33 -8.43 1.15
N SER A 64 12.51 -8.96 0.84
CA SER A 64 13.45 -8.29 -0.07
C SER A 64 12.83 -7.96 -1.43
N ARG A 65 12.01 -8.87 -1.98
CA ARG A 65 11.31 -8.68 -3.24
C ARG A 65 10.30 -7.53 -3.18
N GLU A 66 9.56 -7.39 -2.09
CA GLU A 66 8.61 -6.30 -1.88
C GLU A 66 9.33 -4.95 -1.74
N VAL A 67 10.47 -4.92 -1.04
CA VAL A 67 11.33 -3.73 -0.96
C VAL A 67 11.85 -3.32 -2.33
N ASP A 68 12.28 -4.27 -3.16
CA ASP A 68 12.75 -3.99 -4.52
C ASP A 68 11.65 -3.38 -5.39
N ILE A 69 10.43 -3.91 -5.31
CA ILE A 69 9.27 -3.37 -6.05
C ILE A 69 8.91 -1.97 -5.55
N ALA A 70 8.88 -1.76 -4.23
CA ALA A 70 8.60 -0.45 -3.64
C ALA A 70 9.65 0.60 -4.04
N ASN A 71 10.93 0.23 -4.08
CA ASN A 71 12.01 1.12 -4.54
C ASN A 71 11.87 1.46 -6.02
N LYS A 72 11.53 0.49 -6.88
CA LYS A 72 11.28 0.75 -8.31
C LYS A 72 10.14 1.74 -8.51
N LEU A 73 9.08 1.62 -7.71
CA LEU A 73 7.94 2.54 -7.78
C LEU A 73 8.32 3.95 -7.32
N LEU A 74 9.10 4.06 -6.25
CA LEU A 74 9.65 5.34 -5.80
C LEU A 74 10.49 6.00 -6.91
N MET A 75 11.38 5.24 -7.54
CA MET A 75 12.21 5.73 -8.65
C MET A 75 11.36 6.20 -9.83
N ALA A 76 10.36 5.42 -10.23
CA ALA A 76 9.45 5.76 -11.32
C ALA A 76 8.71 7.09 -11.06
N ARG A 77 8.21 7.29 -9.84
CA ARG A 77 7.55 8.54 -9.46
C ARG A 77 8.53 9.71 -9.41
N THR A 78 9.74 9.51 -8.88
CA THR A 78 10.75 10.59 -8.85
C THR A 78 11.19 11.03 -10.24
N ALA A 79 11.24 10.12 -11.21
CA ALA A 79 11.55 10.45 -12.60
C ALA A 79 10.45 11.30 -13.26
N ASP A 80 9.18 11.03 -12.95
CA ASP A 80 8.03 11.77 -13.50
C ASP A 80 7.79 13.13 -12.83
N SER A 81 8.27 13.32 -11.59
CA SER A 81 7.89 14.45 -10.74
C SER A 81 8.57 15.79 -11.05
N LYS A 82 9.25 15.94 -12.20
CA LYS A 82 9.89 17.19 -12.68
C LYS A 82 10.65 17.98 -11.59
N GLY A 83 11.33 17.29 -10.67
CA GLY A 83 12.12 17.90 -9.59
C GLY A 83 11.42 18.04 -8.23
N ASN A 84 10.12 17.74 -8.11
CA ASN A 84 9.44 17.71 -6.81
C ASN A 84 9.53 16.33 -6.14
N VAL A 85 10.67 16.05 -5.51
CA VAL A 85 10.96 14.75 -4.87
C VAL A 85 10.04 14.45 -3.69
N ALA A 86 9.58 15.47 -2.97
CA ALA A 86 8.67 15.30 -1.83
C ALA A 86 7.28 14.82 -2.27
N ALA A 87 6.72 15.45 -3.31
CA ALA A 87 5.47 15.01 -3.91
C ALA A 87 5.61 13.60 -4.53
N ALA A 88 6.73 13.33 -5.21
CA ALA A 88 7.04 12.02 -5.79
C ALA A 88 7.03 10.91 -4.73
N THR A 89 7.71 11.15 -3.62
CA THR A 89 7.82 10.20 -2.51
C THR A 89 6.45 9.92 -1.91
N THR A 90 5.64 10.96 -1.75
CA THR A 90 4.29 10.84 -1.19
C THR A 90 3.38 10.04 -2.12
N ALA A 91 3.42 10.31 -3.42
CA ALA A 91 2.68 9.54 -4.43
C ALA A 91 3.10 8.06 -4.46
N ALA A 92 4.41 7.79 -4.38
CA ALA A 92 4.91 6.42 -4.31
C ALA A 92 4.41 5.69 -3.04
N LEU A 93 4.36 6.38 -1.89
CA LEU A 93 3.82 5.82 -0.65
C LEU A 93 2.31 5.56 -0.76
N GLN A 94 1.55 6.39 -1.47
CA GLN A 94 0.13 6.13 -1.77
C GLN A 94 -0.04 4.85 -2.58
N ASP A 95 0.74 4.68 -3.64
CA ASP A 95 0.66 3.48 -4.48
C ASP A 95 1.07 2.21 -3.70
N ILE A 96 2.13 2.28 -2.89
CA ILE A 96 2.57 1.16 -2.04
C ILE A 96 1.48 0.81 -1.03
N TRP A 97 0.90 1.80 -0.37
CA TRP A 97 -0.15 1.57 0.62
C TRP A 97 -1.42 1.00 -0.02
N TRP A 98 -1.79 1.49 -1.20
CA TRP A 98 -2.86 0.92 -2.00
C TRP A 98 -2.58 -0.55 -2.34
N ALA A 99 -1.36 -0.88 -2.79
CA ALA A 99 -0.99 -2.25 -3.14
C ALA A 99 -1.04 -3.20 -1.92
N VAL A 100 -0.62 -2.72 -0.74
CA VAL A 100 -0.71 -3.48 0.51
C VAL A 100 -2.17 -3.76 0.87
N LEU A 101 -3.02 -2.74 0.92
CA LEU A 101 -4.43 -2.87 1.29
C LEU A 101 -5.26 -3.71 0.31
N ASN A 102 -4.81 -3.80 -0.94
CA ASN A 102 -5.46 -4.61 -1.97
C ASN A 102 -4.75 -5.95 -2.23
N SER A 103 -3.77 -6.31 -1.40
CA SER A 103 -3.11 -7.60 -1.51
C SER A 103 -4.00 -8.73 -1.00
N ASN A 104 -3.86 -9.93 -1.58
CA ASN A 104 -4.56 -11.11 -1.10
C ASN A 104 -4.26 -11.39 0.39
N GLU A 105 -3.04 -11.11 0.83
CA GLU A 105 -2.63 -11.29 2.22
C GLU A 105 -3.40 -10.37 3.16
N PHE A 106 -3.60 -9.10 2.79
CA PHE A 106 -4.42 -8.19 3.59
C PHE A 106 -5.86 -8.67 3.70
N ILE A 107 -6.46 -9.09 2.59
CA ILE A 107 -7.84 -9.58 2.48
C ILE A 107 -8.06 -10.91 3.22
N MET A 108 -7.05 -11.78 3.30
CA MET A 108 -7.15 -13.04 4.03
C MET A 108 -6.93 -12.88 5.53
N ASN A 109 -6.19 -11.84 5.94
CA ASN A 109 -5.87 -11.59 7.34
C ASN A 109 -6.86 -10.64 8.05
N HIS A 110 -7.80 -10.01 7.33
CA HIS A 110 -8.79 -9.06 7.85
C HIS A 110 -10.16 -9.27 7.19
#